data_AF-A0A7W7EWU8-F1
#
_entry.id   AF-A0A7W7EWU8-F1
#
_cell.length_a   1.000
_cell.length_b   1.000
_cell.length_c   1.000
_cell.angle_alpha   90.00
_cell.angle_beta   90.00
_cell.angle_gamma   90.00
#
_symmetry.space_group_name_H-M   'P 1'
#
loop_
_entity.id
_entity.type
_entity.pdbx_description
1 polymer ?
#
loop_
_entity_poly.entity_id
_entity_poly.type
_entity_poly.pdbx_seq_one_letter_code
_entity_poly.pdbx_strand_id
1 'polypeptide(L)'
;MTYVIGSADDRGIVSPDRVQSVFKSILRRAQLAGWTDEALGEASGYKPRRIKAYRVEDKEPPLSVALSIAVVLGQPAVQAILATIGYTGTPTEEADADCPLDSAVNAMQALGVFMGFAADKRIDHTEEAPATEAIDIIIAELMPFSSQGRAA
;
A
#
# COMPACT_ATOMS: atom_id res chain seq x y z
N MET A 1 24.32 9.89 -10.31
CA MET A 1 24.13 8.55 -9.73
C MET A 1 22.80 8.03 -10.23
N THR A 2 22.83 7.26 -11.31
CA THR A 2 21.64 6.82 -12.05
C THR A 2 21.06 5.62 -11.32
N TYR A 3 19.90 5.76 -10.68
CA TYR A 3 19.21 4.63 -10.06
C TYR A 3 18.66 3.73 -11.16
N VAL A 4 19.17 2.49 -11.23
CA VAL A 4 18.56 1.42 -12.02
C VAL A 4 17.44 0.85 -11.16
N ILE A 5 16.20 1.01 -11.61
CA ILE A 5 15.04 0.33 -11.01
C ILE A 5 15.14 -1.14 -11.44
N GLY A 6 15.81 -1.95 -10.63
CA GLY A 6 15.84 -3.40 -10.82
C GLY A 6 14.52 -4.02 -10.34
N SER A 7 13.82 -4.73 -11.23
CA SER A 7 12.67 -5.56 -10.85
C SER A 7 13.11 -6.59 -9.81
N ALA A 8 12.22 -6.95 -8.88
CA ALA A 8 12.46 -8.04 -7.92
C ALA A 8 12.78 -9.37 -8.64
N ASP A 9 12.37 -9.51 -9.91
CA ASP A 9 12.69 -10.63 -10.78
C ASP A 9 14.19 -10.78 -11.05
N ASP A 10 14.94 -9.67 -11.20
CA ASP A 10 16.37 -9.71 -11.54
C ASP A 10 17.26 -10.18 -10.37
N ARG A 11 16.72 -10.22 -9.15
CA ARG A 11 17.49 -10.57 -7.94
C ARG A 11 17.34 -12.04 -7.51
N GLY A 12 16.58 -12.86 -8.24
CA GLY A 12 16.37 -14.28 -7.89
C GLY A 12 15.66 -14.51 -6.56
N ILE A 13 15.06 -13.47 -5.97
CA ILE A 13 14.27 -13.53 -4.73
C ILE A 13 12.91 -14.18 -5.02
N VAL A 14 12.42 -14.01 -6.24
CA VAL A 14 11.15 -14.53 -6.75
C VAL A 14 11.47 -15.68 -7.69
N SER A 15 11.07 -16.90 -7.35
CA SER A 15 11.09 -18.01 -8.31
C SER A 15 9.79 -17.96 -9.12
N PRO A 16 9.84 -17.89 -10.45
CA PRO A 16 8.66 -17.90 -11.33
C PRO A 16 7.68 -19.04 -11.00
N ASP A 17 8.23 -20.22 -10.69
CA ASP A 17 7.48 -21.42 -10.30
C ASP A 17 6.62 -21.20 -9.04
N ARG A 18 7.07 -20.35 -8.11
CA ARG A 18 6.33 -20.03 -6.88
C ARG A 18 5.13 -19.14 -7.17
N VAL A 19 5.27 -18.13 -8.02
CA VAL A 19 4.16 -17.22 -8.39
C VAL A 19 3.07 -18.02 -9.11
N GLN A 20 3.46 -18.85 -10.07
CA GLN A 20 2.53 -19.73 -10.78
C GLN A 20 1.79 -20.67 -9.83
N SER A 21 2.51 -21.36 -8.95
CA SER A 21 1.92 -22.31 -7.99
C SER A 21 0.94 -21.63 -7.02
N VAL A 22 1.35 -20.49 -6.46
CA VAL A 22 0.50 -19.70 -5.54
C VAL A 22 -0.73 -19.18 -6.28
N PHE A 23 -0.57 -18.62 -7.48
CA PHE A 23 -1.69 -18.10 -8.26
C PHE A 23 -2.69 -19.19 -8.65
N LYS A 24 -2.21 -20.37 -9.04
CA LYS A 24 -3.06 -21.55 -9.31
C LYS A 24 -3.86 -21.96 -8.07
N SER A 25 -3.24 -21.91 -6.89
CA SER A 25 -3.92 -22.18 -5.61
C SER A 25 -5.01 -21.16 -5.29
N ILE A 26 -4.79 -19.89 -5.61
CA ILE A 26 -5.75 -18.79 -5.42
C ILE A 26 -6.97 -19.02 -6.33
N LEU A 27 -6.74 -19.29 -7.62
CA LEU A 27 -7.83 -19.55 -8.57
C LEU A 27 -8.62 -20.81 -8.23
N ARG A 28 -7.97 -21.86 -7.71
CA ARG A 28 -8.67 -23.06 -7.22
C ARG A 28 -9.56 -22.76 -6.02
N ARG A 29 -9.09 -21.96 -5.05
CA ARG A 29 -9.90 -21.53 -3.90
C ARG A 29 -11.07 -20.66 -4.33
N ALA A 30 -10.86 -19.76 -5.29
CA ALA A 30 -11.93 -18.94 -5.86
C ALA A 30 -13.06 -19.80 -6.46
N GLN A 31 -12.71 -20.85 -7.21
CA GLN A 31 -13.69 -21.79 -7.77
C GLN A 31 -14.47 -22.53 -6.68
N LEU A 32 -13.81 -22.95 -5.59
CA LEU A 32 -14.48 -23.54 -4.44
C LEU A 32 -15.42 -22.55 -3.72
N ALA A 33 -15.10 -21.26 -3.76
CA ALA A 33 -15.94 -20.19 -3.24
C ALA A 33 -17.06 -19.74 -4.21
N GLY A 34 -17.24 -20.42 -5.35
CA GLY A 34 -18.32 -20.17 -6.30
C GLY A 34 -17.99 -19.19 -7.44
N TRP A 35 -16.73 -18.74 -7.56
CA TRP A 35 -16.32 -17.92 -8.69
C TRP A 35 -16.18 -18.73 -9.97
N THR A 36 -16.77 -18.25 -11.06
CA THR A 36 -16.54 -18.78 -12.42
C THR A 36 -15.42 -18.01 -13.12
N ASP A 37 -14.81 -18.61 -14.15
CA ASP A 37 -13.79 -17.91 -14.95
C ASP A 37 -14.42 -16.70 -15.67
N GLU A 38 -15.71 -16.76 -15.99
CA GLU A 38 -16.52 -15.68 -16.57
C GLU A 38 -16.71 -14.52 -15.58
N ALA A 39 -17.13 -14.81 -14.35
CA ALA A 39 -17.33 -13.80 -13.31
C ALA A 39 -16.02 -13.11 -12.93
N LEU A 40 -14.91 -13.87 -12.85
CA LEU A 40 -13.59 -13.30 -12.63
C LEU A 40 -13.17 -12.43 -13.80
N GLY A 41 -13.45 -12.86 -15.04
CA GLY A 41 -13.10 -12.08 -16.22
C GLY A 41 -13.85 -10.75 -16.31
N GLU A 42 -15.13 -10.74 -15.95
CA GLU A 42 -15.95 -9.54 -15.86
C GLU A 42 -15.42 -8.57 -14.79
N ALA A 43 -15.15 -9.08 -13.58
CA ALA A 43 -14.72 -8.25 -12.47
C ALA A 43 -13.26 -7.77 -12.60
N SER A 44 -12.36 -8.56 -13.19
CA SER A 44 -10.94 -8.20 -13.35
C SER A 44 -10.61 -7.54 -14.69
N GLY A 45 -11.57 -7.46 -15.63
CA GLY A 45 -11.35 -6.98 -16.99
C GLY A 45 -10.48 -7.88 -17.88
N TYR A 46 -10.27 -9.14 -17.51
CA TYR A 46 -9.47 -10.10 -18.29
C TYR A 46 -10.34 -11.14 -18.99
N LYS A 47 -9.87 -11.64 -20.14
CA LYS A 47 -10.60 -12.68 -20.88
C LYS A 47 -10.66 -13.98 -20.05
N PRO A 48 -11.84 -14.62 -19.88
CA PRO A 48 -12.00 -15.87 -19.13
C PRO A 48 -11.07 -16.99 -19.61
N ARG A 49 -10.86 -17.10 -20.92
CA ARG A 49 -9.90 -18.05 -21.52
C ARG A 49 -8.47 -17.88 -20.97
N ARG A 50 -8.06 -16.64 -20.67
CA ARG A 50 -6.72 -16.34 -20.14
C ARG A 50 -6.61 -16.77 -18.68
N ILE A 51 -7.67 -16.56 -17.89
CA ILE A 51 -7.78 -17.03 -16.50
C ILE A 51 -7.73 -18.56 -16.44
N LYS A 52 -8.47 -19.23 -17.32
CA LYS A 52 -8.42 -20.69 -17.46
C LYS A 52 -7.03 -21.22 -17.78
N ALA A 53 -6.28 -20.55 -18.66
CA ALA A 53 -4.91 -20.93 -18.99
C ALA A 53 -3.98 -20.87 -17.75
N TYR A 54 -4.13 -19.85 -16.90
CA TYR A 54 -3.39 -19.76 -15.63
C TYR A 54 -3.77 -20.86 -14.63
N ARG A 55 -5.03 -21.32 -14.67
CA ARG A 55 -5.55 -22.32 -13.74
C ARG A 55 -5.23 -23.77 -14.13
N VAL A 56 -5.23 -24.08 -15.43
CA VAL A 56 -5.19 -25.46 -15.93
C VAL A 56 -3.95 -25.75 -16.78
N GLU A 57 -3.48 -24.78 -17.56
CA GLU A 57 -2.42 -24.98 -18.56
C GLU A 57 -1.03 -24.61 -18.04
N ASP A 58 -0.91 -24.35 -16.73
CA ASP A 58 0.37 -24.03 -16.10
C ASP A 58 1.09 -22.85 -16.77
N LYS A 59 0.30 -21.88 -17.23
CA LYS A 59 0.81 -20.63 -17.76
C LYS A 59 1.12 -19.68 -16.61
N GLU A 60 2.29 -19.04 -16.65
CA GLU A 60 2.63 -18.00 -15.69
C GLU A 60 1.89 -16.69 -16.01
N PRO A 61 1.19 -16.08 -15.03
CA PRO A 61 0.65 -14.74 -15.19
C PRO A 61 1.73 -13.68 -14.95
N PRO A 62 1.78 -12.59 -15.74
CA PRO A 62 2.57 -11.43 -15.34
C PRO A 62 1.99 -10.84 -14.05
N LEU A 63 2.86 -10.28 -13.19
CA LEU A 63 2.48 -9.79 -11.86
C LEU A 63 1.29 -8.82 -11.88
N SER A 64 1.22 -7.93 -12.87
CA SER A 64 0.12 -6.98 -13.04
C SER A 64 -1.25 -7.66 -13.22
N VAL A 65 -1.28 -8.78 -13.96
CA VAL A 65 -2.50 -9.58 -14.16
C VAL A 65 -2.85 -10.33 -12.88
N ALA A 66 -1.84 -10.91 -12.23
CA ALA A 66 -2.04 -11.66 -11.00
C ALA A 66 -2.61 -10.77 -9.88
N LEU A 67 -2.06 -9.56 -9.70
CA LEU A 67 -2.55 -8.57 -8.73
C LEU A 67 -3.95 -8.06 -9.07
N SER A 68 -4.23 -7.73 -10.33
CA SER A 68 -5.56 -7.25 -10.73
C SER A 68 -6.65 -8.30 -10.46
N ILE A 69 -6.38 -9.58 -10.71
CA ILE A 69 -7.30 -10.68 -10.36
C ILE A 69 -7.39 -10.86 -8.84
N ALA A 70 -6.28 -10.73 -8.11
CA ALA A 70 -6.28 -10.88 -6.66
C ALA A 70 -7.04 -9.77 -5.94
N VAL A 71 -7.03 -8.53 -6.45
CA VAL A 71 -7.81 -7.41 -5.90
C VAL A 71 -9.31 -7.74 -5.92
N VAL A 72 -9.81 -8.36 -6.99
CA VAL A 72 -11.21 -8.82 -7.10
C VAL A 72 -11.53 -9.91 -6.09
N LEU A 73 -10.59 -10.83 -5.85
CA LEU A 73 -10.74 -11.94 -4.91
C LEU A 73 -10.58 -11.52 -3.44
N GLY A 74 -10.11 -10.30 -3.20
CA GLY A 74 -9.94 -9.71 -1.89
C GLY A 74 -8.54 -9.85 -1.28
N GLN A 75 -8.38 -9.23 -0.13
CA GLN A 75 -7.10 -9.07 0.57
C GLN A 75 -6.29 -10.36 0.78
N PRO A 76 -6.89 -11.53 1.11
CA PRO A 76 -6.12 -12.76 1.27
C PRO A 76 -5.41 -13.21 -0.02
N ALA A 77 -6.00 -12.95 -1.19
CA ALA A 77 -5.38 -13.27 -2.47
C ALA A 77 -4.24 -12.31 -2.79
N VAL A 78 -4.40 -11.01 -2.48
CA VAL A 78 -3.36 -10.00 -2.68
C VAL A 78 -2.14 -10.29 -1.81
N GLN A 79 -2.36 -10.57 -0.53
CA GLN A 79 -1.29 -10.92 0.41
C GLN A 79 -0.54 -12.19 -0.04
N ALA A 80 -1.24 -13.20 -0.54
CA ALA A 80 -0.60 -14.42 -1.02
C ALA A 80 0.35 -14.16 -2.20
N ILE A 81 0.02 -13.23 -3.11
CA ILE A 81 0.90 -12.85 -4.23
C ILE A 81 2.05 -11.98 -3.71
N LEU A 82 1.79 -10.98 -2.88
CA LEU A 82 2.85 -10.12 -2.33
C LEU A 82 3.85 -10.92 -1.47
N ALA A 83 3.38 -11.94 -0.76
CA ALA A 83 4.25 -12.81 0.03
C ALA A 83 5.29 -13.55 -0.83
N THR A 84 5.00 -13.83 -2.10
CA THR A 84 5.97 -14.47 -3.01
C THR A 84 7.18 -13.59 -3.34
N ILE A 85 7.03 -12.27 -3.17
CA ILE A 85 8.08 -11.28 -3.39
C ILE A 85 8.64 -10.71 -2.09
N GLY A 86 8.31 -11.34 -0.94
CA GLY A 86 8.77 -10.94 0.39
C GLY A 86 8.03 -9.74 0.99
N TYR A 87 6.93 -9.30 0.38
CA TYR A 87 6.09 -8.23 0.91
C TYR A 87 4.91 -8.84 1.68
N THR A 88 4.79 -8.53 2.97
CA THR A 88 3.64 -8.91 3.79
C THR A 88 2.93 -7.64 4.25
N GLY A 89 1.67 -7.46 3.88
CA GLY A 89 0.84 -6.40 4.42
C GLY A 89 -0.07 -6.99 5.50
N THR A 90 0.18 -6.70 6.76
CA THR A 90 -0.80 -6.93 7.84
C THR A 90 -1.86 -5.83 7.76
N PRO A 91 -3.16 -6.15 7.90
CA PRO A 91 -4.12 -5.11 8.23
C PRO A 91 -3.61 -4.45 9.51
N THR A 92 -3.51 -3.12 9.54
CA THR A 92 -3.37 -2.40 10.79
C THR A 92 -4.70 -2.60 11.52
N GLU A 93 -4.86 -3.71 12.25
CA GLU A 93 -5.95 -3.92 13.19
C GLU A 93 -5.71 -3.04 14.41
N GLU A 94 -5.86 -1.76 14.13
CA GLU A 94 -5.99 -0.59 14.97
C GLU A 94 -5.74 0.53 13.96
N ALA A 95 -6.83 1.13 13.46
CA ALA A 95 -6.82 2.57 13.59
C ALA A 95 -6.64 2.78 15.10
N ASP A 96 -5.38 2.86 15.55
CA ASP A 96 -5.05 3.85 16.54
C ASP A 96 -5.74 5.06 15.97
N ALA A 97 -6.91 5.35 16.55
CA ALA A 97 -7.58 6.57 16.22
C ALA A 97 -6.47 7.58 16.43
N ASP A 98 -6.01 8.22 15.34
CA ASP A 98 -5.52 9.58 15.42
C ASP A 98 -6.69 10.29 16.09
N CYS A 99 -6.73 10.21 17.42
CA CYS A 99 -7.70 10.86 18.25
C CYS A 99 -7.46 12.29 17.86
N PRO A 100 -8.42 12.98 17.22
CA PRO A 100 -8.11 14.30 16.66
C PRO A 100 -7.62 15.26 17.75
N LEU A 101 -7.92 14.95 19.02
CA LEU A 101 -7.38 15.61 20.20
C LEU A 101 -5.89 15.34 20.41
N ASP A 102 -5.39 14.13 20.22
CA ASP A 102 -3.96 13.80 20.38
C ASP A 102 -3.13 14.43 19.24
N SER A 103 -3.61 14.36 17.99
CA SER A 103 -2.99 15.07 16.86
C SER A 103 -3.03 16.60 17.04
N ALA A 104 -4.13 17.14 17.57
CA ALA A 104 -4.22 18.56 17.91
C ALA A 104 -3.26 18.95 19.05
N VAL A 105 -3.11 18.11 20.08
CA VAL A 105 -2.18 18.33 21.19
C VAL A 105 -0.73 18.34 20.69
N ASN A 106 -0.36 17.38 19.83
CA ASN A 106 0.98 17.31 19.24
C ASN A 106 1.27 18.52 18.34
N ALA A 107 0.30 18.90 17.49
CA ALA A 107 0.42 20.09 16.66
C ALA A 107 0.54 21.37 17.49
N MET A 108 -0.20 21.49 18.61
CA MET A 108 -0.09 22.64 19.52
C MET A 108 1.27 22.71 20.24
N GLN A 109 1.85 21.58 20.62
CA GLN A 109 3.18 21.53 21.22
C GLN A 109 4.26 22.00 20.23
N ALA A 110 4.21 21.53 18.98
CA ALA A 110 5.12 21.96 17.92
C ALA A 110 4.93 23.44 17.57
N LEU A 111 3.70 23.93 17.57
CA LEU A 111 3.41 25.35 17.40
C LEU A 111 4.04 26.20 18.51
N GLY A 112 4.13 25.66 19.74
CA GLY A 112 4.81 26.32 20.86
C GLY A 112 6.30 26.57 20.61
N VAL A 113 6.99 25.62 19.97
CA VAL A 113 8.40 25.77 19.58
C VAL A 113 8.54 26.86 18.52
N PHE A 114 7.67 26.84 17.50
CA PHE A 114 7.65 27.87 16.45
C PHE A 114 7.34 29.27 17.02
N MET A 115 6.40 29.37 17.96
CA MET A 115 6.05 30.62 18.63
C MET A 115 7.16 31.15 19.54
N GLY A 116 7.96 30.25 20.14
CA GLY A 116 9.12 30.61 20.94
C GLY A 116 10.17 31.39 20.14
N PHE A 117 10.42 30.97 18.89
CA PHE A 117 11.33 31.68 17.97
C PHE A 117 10.66 32.90 17.31
N ALA A 118 9.34 32.86 17.09
CA ALA A 118 8.59 34.00 16.54
C ALA A 118 8.55 35.21 17.49
N ALA A 119 8.85 35.05 18.78
CA ALA A 119 8.94 36.15 19.75
C ALA A 119 9.96 37.23 19.33
N ASP A 120 11.06 36.80 18.69
CA ASP A 120 12.13 37.69 18.20
C ASP A 120 11.89 38.19 16.77
N LYS A 121 10.71 37.89 16.20
CA LYS A 121 10.27 38.28 14.84
C LYS A 121 11.18 37.81 13.71
N ARG A 122 12.09 36.88 13.96
CA ARG A 122 13.04 36.34 13.01
C ARG A 122 13.45 34.93 13.43
N ILE A 123 13.55 34.02 12.47
CA ILE A 123 14.16 32.70 12.65
C ILE A 123 15.61 32.80 12.18
N ASP A 124 16.54 32.49 13.08
CA ASP A 124 17.98 32.45 12.82
C ASP A 124 18.44 31.09 12.25
N HIS A 125 19.63 31.03 11.65
CA HIS A 125 20.24 29.80 11.08
C HIS A 125 20.46 28.65 12.10
N THR A 126 20.54 28.97 13.39
CA THR A 126 20.61 28.02 14.52
C THR A 126 19.23 27.53 14.96
N GLU A 127 18.18 28.28 14.64
CA GLU A 127 16.77 27.94 14.92
C GLU A 127 16.08 27.29 13.72
N GLU A 128 16.72 27.30 12.54
CA GLU A 128 16.19 26.75 11.29
C GLU A 128 15.87 25.26 11.40
N ALA A 129 16.77 24.46 11.96
CA ALA A 129 16.56 23.02 12.14
C ALA A 129 15.38 22.70 13.08
N PRO A 130 15.31 23.23 14.32
CA PRO A 130 14.17 22.95 15.20
C PRO A 130 12.86 23.56 14.71
N ALA A 131 12.89 24.71 14.01
CA ALA A 131 11.69 25.29 13.40
C ALA A 131 11.16 24.43 12.25
N THR A 132 12.05 23.86 11.43
CA THR A 132 11.67 22.97 10.32
C THR A 132 11.04 21.68 10.87
N GLU A 133 11.66 21.08 11.87
CA GLU A 133 11.14 19.87 12.54
C GLU A 133 9.76 20.11 13.15
N ALA A 134 9.56 21.25 13.82
CA ALA A 134 8.25 21.62 14.37
C ALA A 134 7.18 21.78 13.28
N ILE A 135 7.53 22.39 12.14
CA ILE A 135 6.60 22.55 11.01
C ILE A 135 6.28 21.20 10.36
N ASP A 136 7.25 20.31 10.21
CA ASP A 136 7.03 18.97 9.65
C ASP A 136 6.06 18.16 10.52
N ILE A 137 6.16 18.28 11.85
CA ILE A 137 5.21 17.68 12.79
C ILE A 137 3.80 18.28 12.60
N ILE A 138 3.68 19.60 12.49
CA ILE A 138 2.39 20.27 12.25
C ILE A 138 1.75 19.79 10.94
N ILE A 139 2.56 19.67 9.88
CA ILE A 139 2.08 19.19 8.57
C ILE A 139 1.65 17.73 8.68
N ALA A 140 2.45 16.87 9.28
CA ALA A 140 2.16 15.45 9.42
C ALA A 140 0.84 15.21 10.20
N GLU A 141 0.62 15.96 11.28
CA GLU A 141 -0.55 15.80 12.16
C GLU A 141 -1.82 16.41 11.57
N LEU A 142 -1.73 17.53 10.83
CA LEU A 142 -2.92 18.25 10.33
C LEU A 142 -3.29 17.92 8.88
N MET A 143 -2.34 17.48 8.05
CA MET A 143 -2.58 17.19 6.63
C MET A 143 -3.62 16.09 6.39
N PRO A 144 -3.69 14.99 7.18
CA PRO A 144 -4.72 13.97 7.04
C PRO A 144 -6.14 14.55 7.11
N PHE A 145 -6.40 15.45 8.07
CA PHE A 145 -7.71 16.10 8.26
C PHE A 145 -8.09 17.05 7.12
N SER A 146 -7.12 17.59 6.38
CA SER A 146 -7.38 18.46 5.22
C SER A 146 -8.10 17.73 4.07
N SER A 147 -7.95 16.41 4.01
CA SER A 147 -8.51 15.55 2.95
C SER A 147 -9.81 14.84 3.34
N GLN A 148 -10.01 14.58 4.64
CA GLN A 148 -11.17 13.85 5.16
C GLN A 148 -12.50 14.61 4.98
N GLY A 149 -12.50 15.95 5.03
CA GLY A 149 -13.71 16.77 4.87
C GLY A 149 -14.29 16.85 3.44
N ARG A 150 -13.63 16.27 2.42
CA ARG A 150 -14.11 16.25 1.02
C ARG A 150 -14.63 14.90 0.57
N ALA A 151 -14.48 13.87 1.40
CA ALA A 151 -14.88 12.50 1.10
C ALA A 151 -16.24 12.09 1.70
N ALA A 152 -17.00 13.05 2.25
CA ALA A 152 -18.33 12.87 2.83
C ALA A 152 -19.43 13.48 1.94
#